data_AF-A0A8T0CRW9-F1
#
_entry.id   AF-A0A8T0CRW9-F1
#
_cell.length_a   1.000
_cell.length_b   1.000
_cell.length_c   1.000
_cell.angle_alpha   90.00
_cell.angle_beta   90.00
_cell.angle_gamma   90.00
#
_symmetry.space_group_name_H-M   'P 1'
#
loop_
_entity.id
_entity.type
_entity.pdbx_description
1 polymer ?
#
loop_
_entity_poly.entity_id
_entity_poly.type
_entity_poly.pdbx_seq_one_letter_code
_entity_poly.pdbx_strand_id
1 'polypeptide(L)'
;MTCFKCYYAYPTFGCHDSEGLSMIILKDTKASLRASILFCFNPASIFYTSIYSESLYALFSIGGVYHWFSGAQSTAVLWLAVSGLARSNGMLNAGYICFHTMLRLYEALIYKKRTSLALQVLAVGILCCLFIFVPFVSFQAFGYYNMCHGQHFDDIRPWCRGRIPTMYNYIQAHYWGVGFLKYFHLKQMPNFLLASPILTLTLCLILTYARTWSKLLFSLGFQASLEEMCAEFLLRPVTYLRAKTYSPDNMSSNDTEPRHLRRRKQMIGRAKPSTQVKENKLLDESPYLSASIFPFIVHLGFMGATAFFVMHVQVATRFLSASAPLYWFAAYLMISPSSRRWGYLIWAYCSAYILLGSLLFPNFYPFT
;
A
#
# COMPACT_ATOMS: atom_id res chain seq x y z
N MET A 1 -7.49 -1.50 -28.95
CA MET A 1 -8.42 -2.50 -28.40
C MET A 1 -7.75 -3.88 -28.29
N THR A 2 -6.48 -3.94 -27.85
CA THR A 2 -5.62 -5.13 -28.00
C THR A 2 -4.76 -5.45 -26.77
N CYS A 3 -5.06 -4.89 -25.59
CA CYS A 3 -4.38 -5.23 -24.33
C CYS A 3 -5.20 -6.11 -23.36
N PHE A 4 -6.44 -6.45 -23.71
CA PHE A 4 -7.34 -7.24 -22.85
C PHE A 4 -7.12 -8.76 -22.90
N LYS A 5 -6.23 -9.28 -23.75
CA LYS A 5 -6.08 -10.74 -23.96
C LYS A 5 -4.96 -11.42 -23.17
N CYS A 6 -4.11 -10.69 -22.43
CA CYS A 6 -3.20 -11.33 -21.46
C CYS A 6 -3.89 -11.66 -20.12
N TYR A 7 -5.15 -11.23 -19.93
CA TYR A 7 -5.93 -11.37 -18.69
C TYR A 7 -6.27 -12.82 -18.28
N TYR A 8 -6.09 -13.80 -19.17
CA TYR A 8 -6.50 -15.20 -18.93
C TYR A 8 -5.35 -16.17 -18.67
N ALA A 9 -4.09 -15.73 -18.71
CA ALA A 9 -2.95 -16.66 -18.62
C ALA A 9 -2.41 -16.88 -17.19
N TYR A 10 -2.63 -15.96 -16.23
CA TYR A 10 -2.11 -16.08 -14.86
C TYR A 10 -3.08 -15.50 -13.82
N PRO A 11 -3.76 -16.32 -13.00
CA PRO A 11 -4.65 -15.85 -11.95
C PRO A 11 -3.86 -15.57 -10.67
N THR A 12 -3.05 -14.51 -10.66
CA THR A 12 -2.52 -13.99 -9.38
C THR A 12 -3.63 -13.21 -8.68
N PHE A 13 -4.05 -13.70 -7.51
CA PHE A 13 -5.07 -13.04 -6.69
C PHE A 13 -4.64 -11.59 -6.37
N GLY A 14 -5.53 -10.63 -6.65
CA GLY A 14 -5.30 -9.20 -6.40
C GLY A 14 -4.61 -8.41 -7.53
N CYS A 15 -4.23 -9.03 -8.66
CA CYS A 15 -3.55 -8.28 -9.74
C CYS A 15 -4.51 -7.26 -10.43
N HIS A 16 -5.80 -7.59 -10.58
CA HIS A 16 -6.83 -6.64 -11.06
C HIS A 16 -7.00 -5.44 -10.10
N ASP A 17 -7.09 -5.70 -8.79
CA ASP A 17 -7.22 -4.63 -7.79
C ASP A 17 -5.96 -3.78 -7.70
N SER A 18 -4.78 -4.39 -7.87
CA SER A 18 -3.50 -3.70 -7.98
C SER A 18 -3.46 -2.77 -9.20
N GLU A 19 -3.95 -3.22 -10.36
CA GLU A 19 -4.06 -2.39 -11.57
C GLU A 19 -5.04 -1.24 -11.38
N GLY A 20 -6.21 -1.52 -10.80
CA GLY A 20 -7.21 -0.50 -10.47
C GLY A 20 -6.67 0.56 -9.51
N LEU A 21 -5.98 0.14 -8.44
CA LEU A 21 -5.36 1.05 -7.48
C LEU A 21 -4.25 1.89 -8.14
N SER A 22 -3.40 1.26 -8.95
CA SER A 22 -2.32 1.93 -9.67
C SER A 22 -2.86 2.95 -10.68
N MET A 23 -3.98 2.65 -11.35
CA MET A 23 -4.67 3.60 -12.23
C MET A 23 -5.18 4.83 -11.48
N ILE A 24 -5.82 4.64 -10.32
CA ILE A 24 -6.37 5.74 -9.51
C ILE A 24 -5.25 6.66 -9.03
N ILE A 25 -4.12 6.11 -8.59
CA ILE A 25 -3.05 6.88 -7.96
C ILE A 25 -2.07 7.48 -8.98
N LEU A 26 -1.60 6.69 -9.96
CA LEU A 26 -0.59 7.14 -10.93
C LEU A 26 -1.18 7.92 -12.10
N LYS A 27 -2.49 7.76 -12.38
CA LYS A 27 -3.21 8.38 -13.51
C LYS A 27 -2.58 8.13 -14.89
N ASP A 28 -1.77 7.08 -15.03
CA ASP A 28 -1.13 6.66 -16.28
C ASP A 28 -1.36 5.16 -16.50
N THR A 29 -2.02 4.83 -17.61
CA THR A 29 -2.31 3.44 -18.03
C THR A 29 -1.06 2.60 -18.25
N LYS A 30 -0.01 3.17 -18.83
CA LYS A 30 1.23 2.42 -19.09
C LYS A 30 1.98 2.16 -17.79
N ALA A 31 1.98 3.14 -16.88
CA ALA A 31 2.56 3.00 -15.56
C ALA A 31 1.85 1.91 -14.73
N SER A 32 0.53 1.97 -14.69
CA SER A 32 -0.31 1.01 -13.96
C SER A 32 -0.15 -0.41 -14.47
N LEU A 33 -0.16 -0.62 -15.79
CA LEU A 33 0.02 -1.93 -16.39
C LEU A 33 1.40 -2.52 -16.04
N ARG A 34 2.46 -1.70 -16.12
CA ARG A 34 3.82 -2.14 -15.76
C ARG A 34 3.92 -2.54 -14.30
N ALA A 35 3.36 -1.75 -13.39
CA ALA A 35 3.34 -2.06 -11.97
C ALA A 35 2.59 -3.36 -11.69
N SER A 36 1.45 -3.58 -12.34
CA SER A 36 0.63 -4.78 -12.17
C SER A 36 1.32 -6.03 -12.70
N ILE A 37 1.99 -5.93 -13.85
CA ILE A 37 2.83 -7.02 -14.37
C ILE A 37 3.96 -7.34 -13.38
N LEU A 38 4.63 -6.33 -12.84
CA LEU A 38 5.70 -6.55 -11.84
C LEU A 38 5.17 -7.16 -10.54
N PHE A 39 3.96 -6.81 -10.10
CA PHE A 39 3.29 -7.47 -8.99
C PHE A 39 3.00 -8.94 -9.30
N CYS A 40 2.42 -9.22 -10.46
CA CYS A 40 2.13 -10.56 -10.95
C CYS A 40 3.42 -11.44 -11.00
N PHE A 41 4.58 -10.87 -11.39
CA PHE A 41 5.88 -11.56 -11.49
C PHE A 41 6.87 -11.19 -10.38
N ASN A 42 6.41 -11.04 -9.14
CA ASN A 42 7.31 -10.76 -8.02
C ASN A 42 7.91 -12.07 -7.42
N PRO A 43 8.97 -12.01 -6.61
CA PRO A 43 9.57 -13.20 -6.00
C PRO A 43 8.61 -14.02 -5.09
N ALA A 44 7.67 -13.35 -4.43
CA ALA A 44 6.61 -13.99 -3.64
C ALA A 44 5.44 -14.53 -4.47
N SER A 45 5.44 -14.38 -5.81
CA SER A 45 4.33 -14.76 -6.68
C SER A 45 3.90 -16.22 -6.55
N ILE A 46 4.84 -17.14 -6.29
CA ILE A 46 4.54 -18.56 -6.03
C ILE A 46 3.56 -18.73 -4.85
N PHE A 47 3.70 -17.91 -3.80
CA PHE A 47 2.79 -17.90 -2.66
C PHE A 47 1.47 -17.18 -2.96
N TYR A 48 1.47 -16.27 -3.95
CA TYR A 48 0.27 -15.57 -4.40
C TYR A 48 -0.54 -16.37 -5.42
N THR A 49 0.07 -17.35 -6.10
CA THR A 49 -0.59 -18.26 -7.06
C THR A 49 -0.97 -19.61 -6.46
N SER A 50 -0.46 -19.94 -5.27
CA SER A 50 -0.79 -21.19 -4.57
C SER A 50 -1.85 -20.97 -3.48
N ILE A 51 -2.43 -22.07 -2.98
CA ILE A 51 -3.44 -22.07 -1.91
C ILE A 51 -2.75 -21.83 -0.56
N TYR A 52 -2.25 -20.61 -0.38
CA TYR A 52 -1.58 -20.14 0.83
C TYR A 52 -2.28 -18.90 1.37
N SER A 53 -2.14 -18.65 2.67
CA SER A 53 -2.73 -17.48 3.34
C SER A 53 -2.28 -16.14 2.73
N GLU A 54 -1.10 -16.12 2.12
CA GLU A 54 -0.48 -14.98 1.46
C GLU A 54 -1.28 -14.47 0.26
N SER A 55 -1.87 -15.36 -0.54
CA SER A 55 -2.68 -14.97 -1.70
C SER A 55 -3.98 -14.27 -1.29
N LEU A 56 -4.68 -14.83 -0.31
CA LEU A 56 -5.87 -14.21 0.29
C LEU A 56 -5.53 -12.89 0.99
N TYR A 57 -4.43 -12.84 1.73
CA TYR A 57 -3.96 -11.62 2.36
C TYR A 57 -3.68 -10.51 1.33
N ALA A 58 -2.97 -10.81 0.24
CA ALA A 58 -2.67 -9.84 -0.80
C ALA A 58 -3.95 -9.35 -1.50
N LEU A 59 -4.87 -10.25 -1.86
CA LEU A 59 -6.17 -9.92 -2.44
C LEU A 59 -6.95 -8.94 -1.57
N PHE A 60 -7.19 -9.31 -0.31
CA PHE A 60 -8.03 -8.52 0.58
C PHE A 60 -7.37 -7.22 1.04
N SER A 61 -6.04 -7.20 1.20
CA SER A 61 -5.30 -5.99 1.55
C SER A 61 -5.30 -4.99 0.39
N ILE A 62 -4.87 -5.41 -0.80
CA ILE A 62 -4.81 -4.53 -1.98
C ILE A 62 -6.22 -4.13 -2.40
N GLY A 63 -7.17 -5.07 -2.44
CA GLY A 63 -8.57 -4.80 -2.77
C GLY A 63 -9.27 -3.89 -1.76
N GLY A 64 -9.00 -4.06 -0.45
CA GLY A 64 -9.52 -3.17 0.58
C GLY A 64 -9.00 -1.74 0.41
N VAL A 65 -7.71 -1.57 0.12
CA VAL A 65 -7.13 -0.27 -0.22
C VAL A 65 -7.74 0.27 -1.51
N TYR A 66 -7.85 -0.51 -2.58
CA TYR A 66 -8.51 -0.12 -3.83
C TYR A 66 -9.94 0.41 -3.61
N HIS A 67 -10.76 -0.31 -2.84
CA HIS A 67 -12.12 0.12 -2.52
C HIS A 67 -12.16 1.39 -1.68
N TRP A 68 -11.17 1.60 -0.81
CA TRP A 68 -11.05 2.81 -0.01
C TRP A 68 -10.90 4.04 -0.91
N PHE A 69 -9.95 3.98 -1.86
CA PHE A 69 -9.68 5.06 -2.81
C PHE A 69 -10.75 5.17 -3.93
N SER A 70 -11.47 4.09 -4.20
CA SER A 70 -12.64 4.09 -5.10
C SER A 70 -13.87 4.77 -4.49
N GLY A 71 -13.86 5.02 -3.17
CA GLY A 71 -14.95 5.68 -2.44
C GLY A 71 -15.97 4.72 -1.81
N ALA A 72 -15.75 3.40 -1.90
CA ALA A 72 -16.60 2.37 -1.30
C ALA A 72 -16.09 1.99 0.11
N GLN A 73 -16.17 2.93 1.06
CA GLN A 73 -15.53 2.79 2.38
C GLN A 73 -16.01 1.58 3.19
N SER A 74 -17.31 1.26 3.17
CA SER A 74 -17.84 0.10 3.92
C SER A 74 -17.25 -1.21 3.39
N THR A 75 -17.20 -1.37 2.06
CA THR A 75 -16.59 -2.53 1.41
C THR A 75 -15.09 -2.59 1.70
N ALA A 76 -14.41 -1.44 1.68
CA ALA A 76 -13.00 -1.34 2.00
C ALA A 76 -12.68 -1.83 3.42
N VAL A 77 -13.40 -1.34 4.43
CA VAL A 77 -13.20 -1.76 5.83
C VAL A 77 -13.47 -3.26 5.99
N LEU A 78 -14.50 -3.79 5.33
CA LEU A 78 -14.79 -5.22 5.34
C LEU A 78 -13.63 -6.04 4.76
N TRP A 79 -13.14 -5.67 3.58
CA TRP A 79 -12.02 -6.36 2.93
C TRP A 79 -10.74 -6.26 3.78
N LEU A 80 -10.45 -5.09 4.34
CA LEU A 80 -9.31 -4.93 5.25
C LEU A 80 -9.47 -5.78 6.52
N ALA A 81 -10.66 -5.92 7.09
CA ALA A 81 -10.90 -6.82 8.21
C ALA A 81 -10.70 -8.30 7.79
N VAL A 82 -11.24 -8.72 6.64
CA VAL A 82 -11.07 -10.09 6.13
C VAL A 82 -9.60 -10.41 5.85
N SER A 83 -8.77 -9.42 5.48
CA SER A 83 -7.32 -9.61 5.38
C SER A 83 -6.69 -10.09 6.70
N GLY A 84 -7.25 -9.66 7.83
CA GLY A 84 -6.87 -10.09 9.19
C GLY A 84 -7.24 -11.53 9.52
N LEU A 85 -8.28 -12.09 8.88
CA LEU A 85 -8.63 -13.51 8.99
C LEU A 85 -7.63 -14.40 8.25
N ALA A 86 -7.15 -13.94 7.08
CA ALA A 86 -6.14 -14.67 6.32
C ALA A 86 -4.81 -14.68 7.08
N ARG A 87 -4.40 -13.52 7.61
CA ARG A 87 -3.16 -13.36 8.38
C ARG A 87 -3.31 -12.24 9.40
N SER A 88 -2.79 -12.43 10.60
CA SER A 88 -2.74 -11.40 11.66
C SER A 88 -2.09 -10.09 11.22
N ASN A 89 -1.15 -10.14 10.26
CA ASN A 89 -0.53 -8.96 9.66
C ASN A 89 -1.56 -7.98 9.04
N GLY A 90 -2.78 -8.44 8.71
CA GLY A 90 -3.88 -7.59 8.24
C GLY A 90 -4.30 -6.49 9.21
N MET A 91 -4.04 -6.65 10.52
CA MET A 91 -4.26 -5.58 11.49
C MET A 91 -3.45 -4.32 11.17
N LEU A 92 -2.27 -4.47 10.56
CA LEU A 92 -1.41 -3.34 10.20
C LEU A 92 -2.08 -2.44 9.16
N ASN A 93 -2.98 -2.97 8.32
CA ASN A 93 -3.73 -2.20 7.33
C ASN A 93 -4.61 -1.10 7.96
N ALA A 94 -4.94 -1.20 9.26
CA ALA A 94 -5.59 -0.10 10.00
C ALA A 94 -4.76 1.20 9.94
N GLY A 95 -3.45 1.11 9.71
CA GLY A 95 -2.58 2.27 9.50
C GLY A 95 -3.03 3.19 8.36
N TYR A 96 -3.61 2.65 7.27
CA TYR A 96 -4.17 3.47 6.20
C TYR A 96 -5.34 4.33 6.68
N ILE A 97 -6.23 3.73 7.49
CA ILE A 97 -7.39 4.42 8.06
C ILE A 97 -6.93 5.43 9.10
N CYS A 98 -6.05 5.05 10.03
CA CYS A 98 -5.49 5.95 11.03
C CYS A 98 -4.87 7.20 10.38
N PHE A 99 -4.06 7.02 9.35
CA PHE A 99 -3.42 8.12 8.64
C PHE A 99 -4.45 9.02 7.92
N HIS A 100 -5.44 8.42 7.25
CA HIS A 100 -6.53 9.18 6.62
C HIS A 100 -7.35 9.97 7.64
N THR A 101 -7.72 9.35 8.77
CA THR A 101 -8.43 10.00 9.88
C THR A 101 -7.62 11.16 10.45
N MET A 102 -6.31 10.98 10.64
CA MET A 102 -5.42 12.03 11.15
C MET A 102 -5.42 13.28 10.25
N LEU A 103 -5.30 13.09 8.93
CA LEU A 103 -5.33 14.20 7.97
C LEU A 103 -6.70 14.91 7.95
N ARG A 104 -7.80 14.15 8.00
CA ARG A 104 -9.16 14.69 8.02
C ARG A 104 -9.47 15.42 9.33
N LEU A 105 -8.94 14.92 10.44
CA LEU A 105 -9.05 15.54 11.75
C LEU A 105 -8.33 16.88 11.77
N TYR A 106 -7.12 16.94 11.22
CA TYR A 106 -6.35 18.17 11.07
C TYR A 106 -7.08 19.19 10.18
N GLU A 107 -7.64 18.77 9.04
CA GLU A 107 -8.47 19.61 8.18
C GLU A 107 -9.69 20.19 8.94
N ALA A 108 -10.39 19.34 9.71
CA ALA A 108 -11.58 19.73 10.46
C ALA A 108 -11.26 20.73 11.59
N LEU A 109 -10.15 20.52 12.31
CA LEU A 109 -9.75 21.34 13.46
C LEU A 109 -9.09 22.65 13.05
N ILE A 110 -8.10 22.60 12.15
CA ILE A 110 -7.26 23.76 11.84
C ILE A 110 -7.89 24.65 10.76
N TYR A 111 -8.34 24.07 9.65
CA TYR A 111 -8.86 24.83 8.51
C TYR A 111 -10.35 25.15 8.66
N LYS A 112 -11.17 24.13 8.95
CA LYS A 112 -12.63 24.33 9.06
C LYS A 112 -13.06 24.83 10.43
N LYS A 113 -12.22 24.70 11.46
CA LYS A 113 -12.51 25.05 12.87
C LYS A 113 -13.86 24.49 13.37
N ARG A 114 -14.23 23.29 12.91
CA ARG A 114 -15.49 22.61 13.28
C ARG A 114 -15.21 21.40 14.16
N THR A 115 -15.36 21.56 15.46
CA THR A 115 -15.14 20.51 16.46
C THR A 115 -16.11 19.34 16.32
N SER A 116 -17.37 19.59 15.96
CA SER A 116 -18.35 18.52 15.72
C SER A 116 -17.94 17.60 14.56
N LEU A 117 -17.48 18.17 13.44
CA LEU A 117 -16.94 17.40 12.32
C LEU A 117 -15.68 16.63 12.73
N ALA A 118 -14.80 17.25 13.51
CA ALA A 118 -13.59 16.61 14.03
C ALA A 118 -13.93 15.39 14.91
N LEU A 119 -14.90 15.52 15.80
CA LEU A 119 -15.37 14.43 16.65
C LEU A 119 -16.01 13.30 15.84
N GLN A 120 -16.81 13.64 14.82
CA GLN A 120 -17.40 12.65 13.91
C GLN A 120 -16.33 11.88 13.14
N VAL A 121 -15.33 12.57 12.57
CA VAL A 121 -14.21 11.96 11.85
C VAL A 121 -13.41 11.03 12.77
N LEU A 122 -13.15 11.46 14.00
CA LEU A 122 -12.43 10.67 14.98
C LEU A 122 -13.23 9.41 15.37
N ALA A 123 -14.53 9.55 15.66
CA ALA A 123 -15.39 8.43 16.03
C ALA A 123 -15.51 7.39 14.92
N VAL A 124 -15.71 7.83 13.67
CA VAL A 124 -15.75 6.93 12.50
C VAL A 124 -14.40 6.23 12.29
N GLY A 125 -13.29 6.97 12.40
CA GLY A 125 -11.95 6.41 12.28
C GLY A 125 -11.68 5.32 13.33
N ILE A 126 -12.01 5.59 14.60
CA ILE A 126 -11.89 4.62 15.70
C ILE A 126 -12.74 3.38 15.41
N LEU A 127 -14.00 3.55 15.03
CA LEU A 127 -14.90 2.44 14.73
C LEU A 127 -14.38 1.55 13.59
N CYS A 128 -13.91 2.17 12.50
CA CYS A 128 -13.32 1.44 11.37
C CYS A 128 -12.07 0.67 11.78
N CYS A 129 -11.18 1.28 12.58
CA CYS A 129 -10.00 0.59 13.10
C CYS A 129 -10.40 -0.57 14.00
N LEU A 130 -11.31 -0.37 14.97
CA LEU A 130 -11.80 -1.46 15.83
C LEU A 130 -12.34 -2.63 15.01
N PHE A 131 -13.10 -2.35 13.95
CA PHE A 131 -13.63 -3.39 13.06
C PHE A 131 -12.52 -4.20 12.36
N ILE A 132 -11.42 -3.56 11.93
CA ILE A 132 -10.27 -4.27 11.36
C ILE A 132 -9.60 -5.21 12.38
N PHE A 133 -9.62 -4.84 13.67
CA PHE A 133 -9.04 -5.66 14.73
C PHE A 133 -9.96 -6.81 15.20
N VAL A 134 -11.27 -6.74 14.92
CA VAL A 134 -12.26 -7.77 15.35
C VAL A 134 -11.82 -9.18 15.00
N PRO A 135 -11.41 -9.52 13.76
CA PRO A 135 -11.05 -10.89 13.41
C PRO A 135 -9.90 -11.47 14.24
N PHE A 136 -8.86 -10.66 14.49
CA PHE A 136 -7.74 -11.07 15.33
C PHE A 136 -8.18 -11.28 16.78
N VAL A 137 -8.92 -10.32 17.34
CA VAL A 137 -9.41 -10.42 18.73
C VAL A 137 -10.33 -11.62 18.90
N SER A 138 -11.23 -11.86 17.96
CA SER A 138 -12.13 -13.03 17.95
C SER A 138 -11.35 -14.34 17.94
N PHE A 139 -10.30 -14.46 17.12
CA PHE A 139 -9.46 -15.66 17.08
C PHE A 139 -8.70 -15.88 18.40
N GLN A 140 -8.22 -14.80 19.01
CA GLN A 140 -7.55 -14.87 20.32
C GLN A 140 -8.51 -15.28 21.43
N ALA A 141 -9.73 -14.74 21.43
CA ALA A 141 -10.78 -15.10 22.37
C ALA A 141 -11.21 -16.57 22.19
N PHE A 142 -11.36 -17.03 20.94
CA PHE A 142 -11.63 -18.43 20.63
C PHE A 142 -10.51 -19.36 21.15
N GLY A 143 -9.25 -18.99 20.94
CA GLY A 143 -8.11 -19.75 21.48
C GLY A 143 -8.12 -19.82 23.01
N TYR A 144 -8.42 -18.70 23.68
CA TYR A 144 -8.53 -18.66 25.14
C TYR A 144 -9.69 -19.52 25.66
N TYR A 145 -10.87 -19.43 25.04
CA TYR A 145 -12.04 -20.20 25.46
C TYR A 145 -11.78 -21.71 25.36
N ASN A 146 -11.15 -22.18 24.28
CA ASN A 146 -10.90 -23.61 24.10
C ASN A 146 -9.74 -24.17 24.94
N MET A 147 -8.72 -23.35 25.23
CA MET A 147 -7.47 -23.84 25.84
C MET A 147 -7.29 -23.43 27.31
N CYS A 148 -7.99 -22.40 27.78
CA CYS A 148 -7.81 -21.85 29.12
C CYS A 148 -9.09 -21.91 29.97
N HIS A 149 -10.28 -21.88 29.37
CA HIS A 149 -11.54 -21.87 30.12
C HIS A 149 -11.84 -23.26 30.71
N GLY A 150 -12.20 -23.32 31.99
CA GLY A 150 -12.62 -24.57 32.66
C GLY A 150 -11.50 -25.56 32.98
N GLN A 151 -10.23 -25.21 32.77
CA GLN A 151 -9.09 -26.06 33.12
C GLN A 151 -8.54 -25.75 34.52
N HIS A 152 -8.04 -26.78 35.20
CA HIS A 152 -7.42 -26.65 36.52
C HIS A 152 -6.12 -25.84 36.44
N PHE A 153 -5.84 -25.08 37.51
CA PHE A 153 -4.75 -24.09 37.56
C PHE A 153 -3.36 -24.68 37.28
N ASP A 154 -3.13 -25.96 37.55
CA ASP A 154 -1.84 -26.62 37.33
C ASP A 154 -1.64 -27.11 35.88
N ASP A 155 -2.73 -27.35 35.14
CA ASP A 155 -2.69 -27.90 33.78
C ASP A 155 -2.81 -26.84 32.68
N ILE A 156 -3.17 -25.60 33.02
CA ILE A 156 -3.33 -24.53 32.03
C ILE A 156 -2.00 -24.16 31.36
N ARG A 157 -2.09 -23.79 30.08
CA ARG A 157 -0.93 -23.31 29.33
C ARG A 157 -0.34 -22.04 29.96
N PRO A 158 1.00 -21.86 29.95
CA PRO A 158 1.65 -20.71 30.60
C PRO A 158 1.13 -19.36 30.14
N TRP A 159 0.74 -19.23 28.88
CA TRP A 159 0.21 -17.99 28.31
C TRP A 159 -1.20 -17.63 28.80
N CYS A 160 -1.98 -18.60 29.32
CA CYS A 160 -3.26 -18.33 29.96
C CYS A 160 -3.09 -17.50 31.25
N ARG A 161 -1.93 -17.60 31.92
CA ARG A 161 -1.61 -16.88 33.16
C ARG A 161 -1.12 -15.45 32.93
N GLY A 162 -0.90 -15.04 31.69
CA GLY A 162 -0.39 -13.71 31.36
C GLY A 162 -1.42 -12.61 31.62
N ARG A 163 -0.95 -11.40 31.98
CA ARG A 163 -1.81 -10.21 32.17
C ARG A 163 -2.71 -9.92 30.97
N ILE A 164 -2.21 -10.20 29.77
CA ILE A 164 -2.98 -10.23 28.54
C ILE A 164 -2.74 -11.60 27.91
N PRO A 165 -3.66 -12.55 28.03
CA PRO A 165 -3.46 -13.92 27.56
C PRO A 165 -3.55 -13.95 26.02
N THR A 166 -2.39 -13.92 25.36
CA THR A 166 -2.30 -13.94 23.89
C THR A 166 -1.67 -15.23 23.40
N MET A 167 -2.53 -16.13 22.89
CA MET A 167 -2.09 -17.37 22.25
C MET A 167 -1.10 -17.08 21.11
N TYR A 168 -1.43 -16.12 20.24
CA TYR A 168 -0.58 -15.73 19.12
C TYR A 168 0.85 -15.33 19.53
N ASN A 169 1.02 -14.39 20.48
CA ASN A 169 2.37 -13.94 20.88
C ASN A 169 3.15 -15.07 21.55
N TYR A 170 2.49 -15.94 22.33
CA TYR A 170 3.13 -17.10 22.92
C TYR A 170 3.65 -18.06 21.86
N ILE A 171 2.82 -18.42 20.87
CA ILE A 171 3.22 -19.34 19.80
C ILE A 171 4.39 -18.75 19.00
N GLN A 172 4.28 -17.46 18.65
CA GLN A 172 5.32 -16.72 17.96
C GLN A 172 6.65 -16.75 18.72
N ALA A 173 6.64 -16.44 20.01
CA ALA A 173 7.86 -16.36 20.79
C ALA A 173 8.45 -17.73 21.14
N HIS A 174 7.60 -18.68 21.54
CA HIS A 174 8.02 -19.96 22.10
C HIS A 174 8.40 -20.98 21.02
N TYR A 175 7.57 -21.14 19.99
CA TYR A 175 7.80 -22.16 18.97
C TYR A 175 8.54 -21.61 17.74
N TRP A 176 8.31 -20.34 17.40
CA TRP A 176 8.84 -19.76 16.17
C TRP A 176 10.04 -18.85 16.44
N GLY A 177 10.37 -18.56 17.70
CA GLY A 177 11.48 -17.68 18.05
C GLY A 177 11.31 -16.23 17.56
N VAL A 178 10.09 -15.80 17.29
CA VAL A 178 9.78 -14.45 16.83
C VAL A 178 9.83 -13.48 18.01
N GLY A 179 10.43 -12.31 17.79
CA GLY A 179 10.51 -11.25 18.77
C GLY A 179 11.47 -10.16 18.32
N PHE A 180 11.56 -9.09 19.13
CA PHE A 180 12.40 -7.94 18.82
C PHE A 180 13.86 -8.36 18.60
N LEU A 181 14.34 -8.21 17.35
CA LEU A 181 15.69 -8.53 16.88
C LEU A 181 16.17 -9.97 17.15
N LYS A 182 15.28 -10.91 17.49
CA LYS A 182 15.64 -12.30 17.79
C LYS A 182 16.16 -13.08 16.58
N TYR A 183 15.89 -12.61 15.37
CA TYR A 183 16.26 -13.31 14.15
C TYR A 183 17.69 -13.03 13.66
N PHE A 184 18.36 -12.01 14.21
CA PHE A 184 19.68 -11.56 13.73
C PHE A 184 20.80 -12.48 14.24
N HIS A 185 21.04 -13.55 13.50
CA HIS A 185 22.17 -14.47 13.73
C HIS A 185 22.99 -14.64 12.44
N LEU A 186 24.31 -14.82 12.57
CA LEU A 186 25.21 -15.02 11.43
C LEU A 186 24.81 -16.22 10.55
N LYS A 187 24.22 -17.26 11.15
CA LYS A 187 23.70 -18.43 10.42
C LYS A 187 22.59 -18.07 9.42
N GLN A 188 21.89 -16.96 9.64
CA GLN A 188 20.78 -16.51 8.80
C GLN A 188 21.21 -15.60 7.64
N MET A 189 22.50 -15.27 7.52
CA MET A 189 23.02 -14.40 6.46
C MET A 189 22.62 -14.82 5.04
N PRO A 190 22.59 -16.13 4.67
CA PRO A 190 22.08 -16.55 3.36
C PRO A 190 20.63 -16.14 3.10
N ASN A 191 19.77 -16.20 4.12
CA ASN A 191 18.36 -15.81 4.01
C ASN A 191 18.21 -14.30 3.84
N PHE A 192 19.06 -13.51 4.51
CA PHE A 192 19.11 -12.06 4.28
C PHE A 192 19.58 -11.71 2.86
N LEU A 193 20.52 -12.47 2.31
CA LEU A 193 20.98 -12.27 0.93
C LEU A 193 19.86 -12.56 -0.07
N LEU A 194 19.11 -13.65 0.12
CA LEU A 194 17.92 -13.98 -0.66
C LEU A 194 16.84 -12.90 -0.56
N ALA A 195 16.64 -12.32 0.62
CA ALA A 195 15.65 -11.25 0.81
C ALA A 195 16.12 -9.87 0.35
N SER A 196 17.42 -9.70 0.12
CA SER A 196 18.06 -8.40 -0.10
C SER A 196 17.43 -7.57 -1.22
N PRO A 197 16.95 -8.11 -2.36
CA PRO A 197 16.44 -7.27 -3.44
C PRO A 197 15.14 -6.54 -3.06
N ILE A 198 14.20 -7.23 -2.40
CA ILE A 198 12.96 -6.60 -1.93
C ILE A 198 13.25 -5.61 -0.80
N LEU A 199 14.10 -5.97 0.16
CA LEU A 199 14.46 -5.07 1.27
C LEU A 199 15.19 -3.81 0.77
N THR A 200 16.11 -3.98 -0.19
CA THR A 200 16.83 -2.86 -0.81
C THR A 200 15.89 -2.00 -1.64
N LEU A 201 14.95 -2.60 -2.39
CA LEU A 201 13.96 -1.83 -3.15
C LEU A 201 13.07 -1.01 -2.22
N THR A 202 12.59 -1.59 -1.11
CA THR A 202 11.81 -0.89 -0.08
C THR A 202 12.62 0.28 0.51
N LEU A 203 13.87 0.04 0.90
CA LEU A 203 14.73 1.07 1.47
C LEU A 203 15.02 2.19 0.45
N CYS A 204 15.37 1.84 -0.78
CA CYS A 204 15.62 2.78 -1.86
C CYS A 204 14.39 3.63 -2.19
N LEU A 205 13.19 3.04 -2.21
CA LEU A 205 11.94 3.77 -2.38
C LEU A 205 11.75 4.81 -1.27
N ILE A 206 11.84 4.38 0.00
CA ILE A 206 11.68 5.27 1.15
C ILE A 206 12.72 6.40 1.12
N LEU A 207 13.99 6.09 0.89
CA LEU A 207 15.07 7.07 0.86
C LEU A 207 14.96 8.04 -0.33
N THR A 208 14.60 7.55 -1.51
CA THR A 208 14.42 8.39 -2.70
C THR A 208 13.25 9.35 -2.48
N TYR A 209 12.12 8.83 -2.00
CA TYR A 209 10.98 9.65 -1.65
C TYR A 209 11.32 10.66 -0.56
N ALA A 210 12.10 10.27 0.45
CA ALA A 210 12.51 11.14 1.54
C ALA A 210 13.45 12.26 1.12
N ARG A 211 14.32 12.03 0.15
CA ARG A 211 15.18 13.06 -0.42
C ARG A 211 14.37 14.06 -1.25
N THR A 212 13.47 13.57 -2.10
CA THR A 212 12.65 14.42 -2.96
C THR A 212 11.63 15.25 -2.16
N TRP A 213 10.97 14.63 -1.18
CA TRP A 213 9.88 15.23 -0.40
C TRP A 213 10.21 15.34 1.10
N SER A 214 11.44 15.73 1.43
CA SER A 214 11.90 15.85 2.83
C SER A 214 10.99 16.73 3.68
N LYS A 215 10.57 17.89 3.17
CA LYS A 215 9.62 18.79 3.86
C LYS A 215 8.26 18.13 4.14
N LEU A 216 7.80 17.26 3.23
CA LEU A 216 6.54 16.52 3.37
C LEU A 216 6.63 15.49 4.48
N LEU A 217 7.73 14.73 4.53
CA LEU A 217 7.96 13.73 5.57
C LEU A 217 8.17 14.37 6.94
N PHE A 218 8.99 15.42 7.04
CA PHE A 218 9.23 16.11 8.32
C PHE A 218 7.97 16.79 8.85
N SER A 219 7.07 17.23 7.96
CA SER A 219 5.77 17.76 8.36
C SER A 219 4.69 16.70 8.50
N LEU A 220 4.99 15.40 8.30
CA LEU A 220 4.00 14.30 8.27
C LEU A 220 2.81 14.56 7.32
N GLY A 221 3.00 15.42 6.31
CA GLY A 221 1.96 15.89 5.40
C GLY A 221 1.09 17.06 5.92
N PHE A 222 1.38 17.64 7.09
CA PHE A 222 0.59 18.73 7.67
C PHE A 222 0.93 20.13 7.16
N GLN A 223 2.15 20.37 6.65
CA GLN A 223 2.66 21.72 6.35
C GLN A 223 2.92 21.98 4.87
N ALA A 224 3.16 20.94 4.07
CA ALA A 224 3.24 21.06 2.62
C ALA A 224 1.84 20.89 2.02
N SER A 225 1.26 22.04 1.67
CA SER A 225 0.15 22.23 0.73
C SER A 225 -0.99 21.20 0.85
N LEU A 226 -1.91 21.48 1.78
CA LEU A 226 -3.30 21.00 1.73
C LEU A 226 -3.98 21.27 0.37
N GLU A 227 -3.38 22.09 -0.50
CA GLU A 227 -3.81 22.32 -1.88
C GLU A 227 -3.21 21.32 -2.90
N GLU A 228 -2.00 20.76 -2.69
CA GLU A 228 -1.36 19.82 -3.64
C GLU A 228 -1.54 18.35 -3.23
N MET A 229 -1.50 18.03 -1.93
CA MET A 229 -1.70 16.65 -1.44
C MET A 229 -3.19 16.24 -1.40
N CYS A 230 -4.09 17.22 -1.32
CA CYS A 230 -5.32 17.05 -0.54
C CYS A 230 -6.63 17.33 -1.30
N ALA A 231 -6.59 17.79 -2.56
CA ALA A 231 -7.81 17.92 -3.35
C ALA A 231 -8.42 16.57 -3.80
N GLU A 232 -7.68 15.47 -3.73
CA GLU A 232 -8.15 14.16 -4.22
C GLU A 232 -8.23 13.11 -3.10
N PHE A 233 -7.28 13.16 -2.16
CA PHE A 233 -7.25 12.28 -0.97
C PHE A 233 -8.27 12.68 0.11
N LEU A 234 -8.54 13.98 0.32
CA LEU A 234 -9.54 14.44 1.30
C LEU A 234 -10.97 14.52 0.71
N LEU A 235 -11.15 14.61 -0.61
CA LEU A 235 -12.45 14.85 -1.25
C LEU A 235 -13.23 13.58 -1.62
N ARG A 236 -12.61 12.40 -1.63
CA ARG A 236 -13.31 11.11 -1.74
C ARG A 236 -13.54 10.51 -0.36
N PRO A 237 -14.53 11.05 0.37
CA PRO A 237 -15.83 10.39 0.43
C PRO A 237 -16.98 11.39 0.62
N VAL A 238 -17.29 12.27 -0.35
CA VAL A 238 -18.53 13.08 -0.34
C VAL A 238 -19.15 13.30 -1.73
N THR A 239 -18.40 13.17 -2.83
CA THR A 239 -18.92 13.55 -4.16
C THR A 239 -20.01 12.65 -4.73
N TYR A 240 -20.22 11.45 -4.21
CA TYR A 240 -21.31 10.58 -4.70
C TYR A 240 -22.71 10.97 -4.20
N LEU A 241 -22.80 11.68 -3.05
CA LEU A 241 -24.09 12.13 -2.51
C LEU A 241 -24.57 13.45 -3.14
N ARG A 242 -23.68 14.25 -3.74
CA ARG A 242 -24.05 15.53 -4.37
C ARG A 242 -24.46 15.41 -5.83
N ALA A 243 -24.03 14.35 -6.52
CA ALA A 243 -24.40 14.11 -7.92
C ALA A 243 -25.85 13.62 -8.11
N LYS A 244 -26.56 13.27 -7.02
CA LYS A 244 -27.94 12.76 -7.08
C LYS A 244 -29.03 13.83 -6.87
N THR A 245 -28.66 15.11 -6.76
CA THR A 245 -29.61 16.21 -6.51
C THR A 245 -29.81 17.18 -7.69
N TYR A 246 -29.41 16.81 -8.90
CA TYR A 246 -29.75 17.58 -10.10
C TYR A 246 -30.49 16.68 -11.10
N SER A 247 -31.82 16.69 -11.00
CA SER A 247 -32.69 16.19 -12.06
C SER A 247 -32.47 17.03 -13.33
N PRO A 248 -32.35 16.42 -14.51
CA PRO A 248 -32.33 17.16 -15.77
C PRO A 248 -33.76 17.43 -16.20
N ASP A 249 -34.25 18.64 -15.94
CA ASP A 249 -35.47 19.13 -16.60
C ASP A 249 -35.12 19.83 -17.92
N ASN A 250 -35.76 19.31 -18.96
CA ASN A 250 -36.16 19.93 -20.21
C ASN A 250 -35.13 20.27 -21.30
N MET A 251 -35.21 19.41 -22.31
CA MET A 251 -34.81 19.59 -23.70
C MET A 251 -35.63 20.71 -24.36
N SER A 252 -34.95 21.70 -24.95
CA SER A 252 -35.50 22.56 -26.02
C SER A 252 -34.37 23.16 -26.84
N SER A 253 -34.48 22.95 -28.14
CA SER A 253 -33.64 23.31 -29.28
C SER A 253 -33.36 24.81 -29.47
N ASN A 254 -32.16 25.14 -29.98
CA ASN A 254 -31.99 25.69 -31.34
C ASN A 254 -30.52 25.98 -31.73
N ASP A 255 -30.27 25.78 -33.02
CA ASP A 255 -29.03 25.95 -33.80
C ASP A 255 -28.27 27.27 -33.62
N THR A 256 -26.94 27.27 -33.84
CA THR A 256 -26.25 27.85 -35.04
C THR A 256 -24.71 27.85 -34.84
N GLU A 257 -24.00 27.51 -35.92
CA GLU A 257 -22.54 27.39 -36.11
C GLU A 257 -21.71 28.73 -36.08
N PRO A 258 -20.35 28.69 -36.16
CA PRO A 258 -19.41 29.62 -35.52
C PRO A 258 -18.69 30.61 -36.46
N ARG A 259 -18.16 31.74 -35.95
CA ARG A 259 -17.12 32.55 -36.65
C ARG A 259 -16.16 33.35 -35.72
N HIS A 260 -14.87 33.12 -35.98
CA HIS A 260 -13.70 34.03 -36.01
C HIS A 260 -13.49 35.12 -34.93
N LEU A 261 -12.28 35.16 -34.33
CA LEU A 261 -11.24 36.15 -34.72
C LEU A 261 -9.93 36.01 -33.93
N ARG A 262 -8.87 36.00 -34.72
CA ARG A 262 -7.43 35.97 -34.45
C ARG A 262 -6.95 37.41 -34.21
N ARG A 263 -6.29 37.72 -33.08
CA ARG A 263 -5.18 38.71 -32.95
C ARG A 263 -4.82 39.05 -31.49
N ARG A 264 -3.64 38.62 -31.04
CA ARG A 264 -2.55 39.54 -30.64
C ARG A 264 -1.25 38.76 -30.44
N LYS A 265 -0.26 39.07 -31.28
CA LYS A 265 1.14 38.65 -31.16
C LYS A 265 1.93 39.85 -30.61
N GLN A 266 2.94 39.53 -29.80
CA GLN A 266 4.19 40.27 -29.54
C GLN A 266 4.17 41.53 -28.65
N MET A 267 4.84 41.41 -27.50
CA MET A 267 5.99 42.26 -27.17
C MET A 267 7.09 41.40 -26.53
N ILE A 268 8.30 41.52 -27.07
CA ILE A 268 9.54 40.87 -26.65
C ILE A 268 10.26 41.82 -25.69
N GLY A 269 10.60 41.32 -24.50
CA GLY A 269 11.47 41.99 -23.52
C GLY A 269 12.57 41.03 -23.06
N ARG A 270 13.80 41.36 -23.46
CA ARG A 270 15.07 40.63 -23.32
C ARG A 270 15.49 40.39 -21.85
N ALA A 271 15.78 39.14 -21.48
CA ALA A 271 16.56 38.81 -20.28
C ALA A 271 17.49 37.60 -20.54
N LYS A 272 18.77 37.72 -20.16
CA LYS A 272 19.85 36.74 -20.37
C LYS A 272 19.64 35.46 -19.52
N PRO A 273 20.13 34.29 -19.97
CA PRO A 273 19.99 33.04 -19.23
C PRO A 273 21.13 32.88 -18.21
N SER A 274 20.81 32.94 -16.91
CA SER A 274 21.69 32.45 -15.85
C SER A 274 21.36 30.99 -15.55
N THR A 275 22.29 30.16 -15.98
CA THR A 275 22.39 28.71 -15.87
C THR A 275 22.37 28.25 -14.41
N GLN A 276 21.21 27.86 -13.86
CA GLN A 276 21.12 27.02 -12.64
C GLN A 276 19.73 26.41 -12.37
N VAL A 277 18.74 26.57 -13.27
CA VAL A 277 17.33 26.16 -13.04
C VAL A 277 16.95 24.83 -13.74
N LYS A 278 17.88 24.19 -14.45
CA LYS A 278 17.55 23.03 -15.33
C LYS A 278 17.47 21.68 -14.63
N GLU A 279 18.04 21.50 -13.44
CA GLU A 279 18.11 20.17 -12.81
C GLU A 279 16.89 19.86 -11.92
N ASN A 280 16.29 20.87 -11.29
CA ASN A 280 15.11 20.67 -10.43
C ASN A 280 13.78 20.55 -11.19
N LYS A 281 13.71 20.96 -12.47
CA LYS A 281 12.47 20.93 -13.25
C LYS A 281 12.16 19.60 -13.93
N LEU A 282 13.09 18.65 -13.92
CA LEU A 282 12.94 17.36 -14.61
C LEU A 282 12.45 16.22 -13.70
N LEU A 283 12.45 16.45 -12.37
CA LEU A 283 11.94 15.50 -11.36
C LEU A 283 10.48 15.78 -10.96
N ASP A 284 9.90 16.89 -11.43
CA ASP A 284 8.58 17.40 -11.04
C ASP A 284 7.40 16.74 -11.81
N GLU A 285 7.67 15.93 -12.83
CA GLU A 285 6.67 15.36 -13.76
C GLU A 285 6.68 13.82 -13.79
N SER A 286 7.20 13.17 -12.75
CA SER A 286 7.19 11.70 -12.65
C SER A 286 5.97 11.25 -11.84
N PRO A 287 4.94 10.59 -12.44
CA PRO A 287 3.75 10.15 -11.72
C PRO A 287 4.06 9.20 -10.55
N TYR A 288 5.25 8.58 -10.55
CA TYR A 288 5.73 7.63 -9.56
C TYR A 288 6.28 8.24 -8.26
N LEU A 289 6.50 9.57 -8.23
CA LEU A 289 7.01 10.29 -7.07
C LEU A 289 6.07 11.43 -6.65
N SER A 290 4.81 11.37 -7.05
CA SER A 290 3.80 12.37 -6.72
C SER A 290 3.50 12.41 -5.21
N ALA A 291 3.05 13.58 -4.72
CA ALA A 291 2.58 13.75 -3.35
C ALA A 291 1.44 12.78 -2.99
N SER A 292 0.62 12.36 -3.96
CA SER A 292 -0.48 11.40 -3.77
C SER A 292 -0.04 10.02 -3.27
N ILE A 293 1.24 9.66 -3.44
CA ILE A 293 1.80 8.37 -3.02
C ILE A 293 2.21 8.41 -1.53
N PHE A 294 2.28 9.59 -0.91
CA PHE A 294 2.73 9.79 0.47
C PHE A 294 2.14 8.81 1.50
N PRO A 295 0.80 8.61 1.58
CA PRO A 295 0.19 7.73 2.58
C PRO A 295 0.72 6.30 2.47
N PHE A 296 0.97 5.84 1.25
CA PHE A 296 1.46 4.50 0.99
C PHE A 296 2.94 4.35 1.35
N ILE A 297 3.76 5.40 1.21
CA ILE A 297 5.17 5.37 1.63
C ILE A 297 5.28 5.33 3.15
N VAL A 298 4.49 6.15 3.86
CA VAL A 298 4.46 6.14 5.33
C VAL A 298 4.04 4.76 5.84
N HIS A 299 2.98 4.20 5.26
CA HIS A 299 2.52 2.87 5.61
C HIS A 299 3.54 1.77 5.27
N LEU A 300 4.18 1.82 4.10
CA LEU A 300 5.26 0.91 3.73
C LEU A 300 6.46 1.03 4.68
N GLY A 301 6.80 2.24 5.13
CA GLY A 301 7.84 2.45 6.13
C GLY A 301 7.50 1.80 7.47
N PHE A 302 6.27 1.95 7.93
CA PHE A 302 5.77 1.28 9.15
C PHE A 302 5.80 -0.25 9.02
N MET A 303 5.32 -0.80 7.90
CA MET A 303 5.40 -2.23 7.60
C MET A 303 6.86 -2.71 7.51
N GLY A 304 7.74 -1.94 6.86
CA GLY A 304 9.17 -2.23 6.75
C GLY A 304 9.87 -2.26 8.10
N ALA A 305 9.59 -1.30 8.98
CA ALA A 305 10.10 -1.28 10.35
C ALA A 305 9.62 -2.50 11.14
N THR A 306 8.32 -2.82 11.05
CA THR A 306 7.75 -4.01 11.71
C THR A 306 8.41 -5.28 11.19
N ALA A 307 8.57 -5.41 9.87
CA ALA A 307 9.23 -6.54 9.24
C ALA A 307 10.69 -6.69 9.70
N PHE A 308 11.42 -5.58 9.81
CA PHE A 308 12.81 -5.56 10.24
C PHE A 308 12.98 -5.97 11.71
N PHE A 309 12.17 -5.42 12.61
CA PHE A 309 12.35 -5.63 14.04
C PHE A 309 11.75 -6.94 14.56
N VAL A 310 10.64 -7.40 13.99
CA VAL A 310 9.83 -8.48 14.58
C VAL A 310 9.42 -9.59 13.61
N MET A 311 9.93 -9.63 12.37
CA MET A 311 9.63 -10.73 11.44
C MET A 311 10.90 -11.46 11.00
N HIS A 312 10.76 -12.76 10.78
CA HIS A 312 11.75 -13.55 10.06
C HIS A 312 11.82 -13.08 8.61
N VAL A 313 13.03 -13.06 8.04
CA VAL A 313 13.26 -12.44 6.73
C VAL A 313 12.46 -13.11 5.60
N GLN A 314 12.21 -14.42 5.72
CA GLN A 314 11.40 -15.21 4.78
C GLN A 314 9.93 -14.80 4.79
N VAL A 315 9.44 -14.29 5.93
CA VAL A 315 8.07 -13.79 6.07
C VAL A 315 8.02 -12.32 5.66
N ALA A 316 9.04 -11.54 6.00
CA ALA A 316 9.17 -10.13 5.67
C ALA A 316 9.08 -9.87 4.17
N THR A 317 9.78 -10.66 3.34
CA THR A 317 9.75 -10.50 1.87
C THR A 317 8.34 -10.68 1.31
N ARG A 318 7.65 -11.77 1.67
CA ARG A 318 6.27 -12.06 1.24
C ARG A 318 5.27 -11.03 1.75
N PHE A 319 5.49 -10.52 2.96
CA PHE A 319 4.65 -9.50 3.57
C PHE A 319 4.81 -8.15 2.86
N LEU A 320 6.06 -7.69 2.65
CA LEU A 320 6.33 -6.42 1.97
C LEU A 320 5.91 -6.44 0.50
N SER A 321 6.07 -7.57 -0.19
CA SER A 321 5.62 -7.77 -1.58
C SER A 321 4.12 -7.57 -1.79
N ALA A 322 3.29 -7.53 -0.74
CA ALA A 322 1.87 -7.21 -0.86
C ALA A 322 1.62 -5.68 -0.99
N SER A 323 2.67 -4.87 -1.07
CA SER A 323 2.59 -3.41 -1.10
C SER A 323 2.71 -2.87 -2.53
N ALA A 324 1.64 -2.27 -3.07
CA ALA A 324 1.62 -1.65 -4.40
C ALA A 324 2.76 -0.64 -4.69
N PRO A 325 3.22 0.20 -3.73
CA PRO A 325 4.25 1.21 -4.00
C PRO A 325 5.60 0.66 -4.46
N LEU A 326 5.94 -0.57 -4.05
CA LEU A 326 7.18 -1.22 -4.49
C LEU A 326 7.19 -1.39 -6.01
N TYR A 327 6.03 -1.73 -6.58
CA TYR A 327 5.88 -1.95 -8.02
C TYR A 327 5.76 -0.66 -8.80
N TRP A 328 5.19 0.39 -8.20
CA TRP A 328 5.23 1.74 -8.77
C TRP A 328 6.68 2.21 -8.90
N PHE A 329 7.48 2.04 -7.86
CA PHE A 329 8.89 2.42 -7.89
C PHE A 329 9.73 1.53 -8.81
N ALA A 330 9.49 0.22 -8.83
CA ALA A 330 10.15 -0.67 -9.77
C ALA A 330 9.83 -0.30 -11.23
N ALA A 331 8.57 0.04 -11.53
CA ALA A 331 8.17 0.52 -12.85
C ALA A 331 8.88 1.83 -13.23
N TYR A 332 9.05 2.76 -12.28
CA TYR A 332 9.82 3.98 -12.47
C TYR A 332 11.29 3.70 -12.83
N LEU A 333 11.96 2.81 -12.08
CA LEU A 333 13.36 2.46 -12.30
C LEU A 333 13.60 1.84 -13.69
N MET A 334 12.61 1.13 -14.24
CA MET A 334 12.69 0.53 -15.57
C MET A 334 12.65 1.56 -16.70
N ILE A 335 11.96 2.67 -16.50
CA ILE A 335 11.72 3.69 -17.53
C ILE A 335 12.84 4.73 -17.53
N SER A 336 13.37 5.04 -16.34
CA SER A 336 14.39 6.07 -16.21
C SER A 336 15.68 5.64 -16.95
N PRO A 337 16.16 6.45 -17.92
CA PRO A 337 17.28 6.08 -18.79
C PRO A 337 18.59 5.87 -18.00
N SER A 338 18.76 6.57 -16.88
CA SER A 338 19.92 6.41 -16.00
C SER A 338 19.90 5.12 -15.19
N SER A 339 18.73 4.51 -14.97
CA SER A 339 18.57 3.33 -14.10
C SER A 339 18.13 2.07 -14.85
N ARG A 340 18.15 2.08 -16.19
CA ARG A 340 17.68 0.96 -17.02
C ARG A 340 18.33 -0.38 -16.66
N ARG A 341 19.61 -0.36 -16.24
CA ARG A 341 20.35 -1.55 -15.75
C ARG A 341 19.67 -2.17 -14.52
N TRP A 342 19.20 -1.35 -13.58
CA TRP A 342 18.48 -1.81 -12.39
C TRP A 342 17.15 -2.46 -12.75
N GLY A 343 16.44 -1.92 -13.75
CA GLY A 343 15.23 -2.55 -14.28
C GLY A 343 15.47 -3.97 -14.81
N TYR A 344 16.55 -4.18 -15.56
CA TYR A 344 16.93 -5.52 -16.03
C TYR A 344 17.32 -6.45 -14.87
N LEU A 345 18.03 -5.95 -13.86
CA LEU A 345 18.40 -6.74 -12.69
C LEU A 345 17.17 -7.19 -11.89
N ILE A 346 16.18 -6.30 -11.69
CA ILE A 346 14.92 -6.64 -11.02
C ILE A 346 14.19 -7.74 -11.78
N TRP A 347 14.05 -7.62 -13.11
CA TRP A 347 13.40 -8.65 -13.93
C TRP A 347 14.15 -9.97 -13.92
N ALA A 348 15.47 -9.95 -14.12
CA ALA A 348 16.29 -11.15 -14.09
C ALA A 348 16.17 -11.87 -12.74
N TYR A 349 16.19 -11.11 -11.65
CA TYR A 349 16.00 -11.65 -10.30
C TYR A 349 14.62 -12.26 -10.12
N CYS A 350 13.55 -11.53 -10.45
CA CYS A 350 12.18 -12.02 -10.37
C CYS A 350 11.99 -13.31 -11.19
N SER A 351 12.44 -13.33 -12.44
CA SER A 351 12.35 -14.51 -13.30
C SER A 351 13.14 -15.70 -12.75
N ALA A 352 14.38 -15.47 -12.31
CA ALA A 352 15.20 -16.53 -11.71
C ALA A 352 14.54 -17.10 -10.45
N TYR A 353 13.98 -16.23 -9.60
CA TYR A 353 13.31 -16.64 -8.37
C TYR A 353 12.03 -17.43 -8.63
N ILE A 354 11.23 -17.02 -9.61
CA ILE A 354 10.02 -17.73 -10.02
C ILE A 354 10.37 -19.10 -10.60
N LEU A 355 11.37 -19.19 -11.48
CA LEU A 355 11.81 -20.46 -12.06
C LEU A 355 12.34 -21.40 -10.98
N LEU A 356 13.25 -20.91 -10.14
CA LEU A 356 13.85 -21.71 -9.07
C LEU A 356 12.80 -22.13 -8.04
N GLY A 357 11.95 -21.20 -7.62
CA GLY A 357 10.90 -21.48 -6.65
C GLY A 357 9.82 -22.40 -7.21
N SER A 358 9.47 -22.31 -8.51
CA SER A 358 8.53 -23.26 -9.13
C SER A 358 9.09 -24.68 -9.20
N LEU A 359 10.42 -24.83 -9.22
CA LEU A 359 11.09 -26.12 -9.16
C LEU A 359 11.25 -26.62 -7.72
N LEU A 360 11.64 -25.75 -6.78
CA LEU A 360 11.92 -26.15 -5.40
C LEU A 360 10.65 -26.32 -4.54
N PHE A 361 9.63 -25.49 -4.75
CA PHE A 361 8.42 -25.47 -3.92
C PHE A 361 7.59 -26.76 -3.98
N PRO A 362 7.27 -27.33 -5.17
CA PRO A 362 6.53 -28.59 -5.23
C PRO A 362 7.33 -29.79 -4.69
N ASN A 363 8.66 -29.66 -4.67
CA ASN A 363 9.58 -30.68 -4.16
C ASN A 363 9.90 -30.50 -2.66
N PHE A 364 9.20 -29.59 -1.95
CA PHE A 364 9.38 -29.29 -0.53
C PHE A 364 10.80 -28.87 -0.13
N TYR A 365 11.60 -28.37 -1.08
CA TYR A 365 12.91 -27.83 -0.79
C TYR A 365 12.81 -26.40 -0.23
N PRO A 366 13.67 -26.04 0.74
CA PRO A 366 13.70 -24.68 1.27
C PRO A 366 14.17 -23.72 0.18
N PHE A 367 13.34 -22.75 -0.19
CA PHE A 367 13.64 -21.77 -1.25
C PHE A 367 13.25 -20.32 -0.88
N THR A 368 12.58 -20.14 0.27
CA THR A 368 12.28 -18.83 0.87
C THR A 368 12.93 -18.72 2.22
#